data_AF-A0AAP7Y187-F1
#
_entry.id   AF-A0AAP7Y187-F1
#
_cell.length_a   1.000
_cell.length_b   1.000
_cell.length_c   1.000
_cell.angle_alpha   90.00
_cell.angle_beta   90.00
_cell.angle_gamma   90.00
#
_symmetry.space_group_name_H-M   'P 1'
#
loop_
_entity.id
_entity.type
_entity.pdbx_description
1 polymer ?
#
loop_
_entity_poly.entity_id
_entity_poly.type
_entity_poly.pdbx_seq_one_letter_code
_entity_poly.pdbx_strand_id
1 'polypeptide(L)'
;MLHEALGEAKQILTDEQLERFVEIIREDAVWYDFFYTELTTGLRRGEICGLQWRDFDADDGRLKICRAVHEERGGKLTTWDTKTSAGARTITLPPSTVELLRERKKSALTEWIFPHPWKPEQPTHPSTAYDRLKALLKRAELPDIRFHGLHHTFATHALASGVDVKTLSGILGHTRSAFTQDTYPHH
;
A
#
# COMPACT_ATOMS: atom_id res chain seq x y z
N MET A 1 33.77 -26.13 -0.16
CA MET A 1 32.68 -26.93 0.44
C MET A 1 31.66 -25.96 1.00
N LEU A 2 30.52 -25.90 0.32
CA LEU A 2 29.18 -25.46 0.74
C LEU A 2 29.09 -24.35 1.81
N HIS A 3 28.99 -23.09 1.35
CA HIS A 3 28.16 -22.11 2.05
C HIS A 3 26.70 -22.40 1.63
N GLU A 4 25.98 -23.13 2.48
CA GLU A 4 24.54 -23.29 2.35
C GLU A 4 23.87 -21.91 2.37
N ALA A 5 23.16 -21.61 1.28
CA ALA A 5 22.22 -20.52 1.21
C ALA A 5 21.11 -20.79 2.24
N LEU A 6 21.25 -20.19 3.43
CA LEU A 6 20.12 -20.00 4.34
C LEU A 6 19.05 -19.24 3.56
N GLY A 7 17.98 -19.93 3.19
CA GLY A 7 16.81 -19.32 2.57
C GLY A 7 16.33 -18.17 3.46
N GLU A 8 16.43 -16.95 2.94
CA GLU A 8 16.12 -15.71 3.66
C GLU A 8 14.70 -15.78 4.23
N ALA A 9 14.61 -15.84 5.55
CA ALA A 9 13.34 -15.92 6.25
C ALA A 9 12.43 -14.73 5.90
N LYS A 10 11.16 -15.05 5.67
CA LYS A 10 10.05 -14.13 5.41
C LYS A 10 9.85 -13.18 6.60
N GLN A 11 10.58 -12.07 6.64
CA GLN A 11 10.50 -11.11 7.75
C GLN A 11 9.18 -10.32 7.68
N ILE A 12 8.48 -10.31 8.82
CA ILE A 12 7.22 -9.61 9.09
C ILE A 12 7.52 -8.54 10.14
N LEU A 13 6.92 -7.36 10.04
CA LEU A 13 7.06 -6.32 11.07
C LEU A 13 6.24 -6.70 12.30
N THR A 14 6.80 -6.47 13.50
CA THR A 14 6.03 -6.48 14.75
C THR A 14 5.06 -5.31 14.82
N ASP A 15 4.14 -5.29 15.79
CA ASP A 15 3.19 -4.17 15.98
C ASP A 15 3.92 -2.84 16.18
N GLU A 16 4.92 -2.81 17.07
CA GLU A 16 5.76 -1.62 17.33
C GLU A 16 6.51 -1.15 16.07
N GLN A 17 7.00 -2.10 15.27
CA GLN A 17 7.70 -1.78 14.02
C GLN A 17 6.74 -1.25 12.95
N LEU A 18 5.51 -1.76 12.91
CA LEU A 18 4.47 -1.30 12.02
C LEU A 18 3.98 0.10 12.43
N GLU A 19 3.79 0.36 13.71
CA GLU A 19 3.49 1.69 14.25
C GLU A 19 4.55 2.70 13.81
N ARG A 20 5.83 2.39 14.04
CA ARG A 20 6.95 3.24 13.62
C ARG A 20 7.00 3.44 12.11
N PHE A 21 6.71 2.40 11.33
CA PHE A 21 6.60 2.52 9.87
C PHE A 21 5.49 3.49 9.49
N VAL A 22 4.29 3.34 10.07
CA VAL A 22 3.14 4.21 9.81
C VAL A 22 3.45 5.67 10.17
N GLU A 23 4.09 5.93 11.31
CA GLU A 23 4.54 7.28 11.69
C GLU A 23 5.45 7.90 10.64
N ILE A 24 6.45 7.15 10.17
CA ILE A 24 7.42 7.64 9.20
C ILE A 24 6.81 7.84 7.81
N ILE A 25 5.86 7.01 7.37
CA ILE A 25 5.20 7.22 6.06
C ILE A 25 4.22 8.40 6.10
N ARG A 26 3.68 8.79 7.26
CA ARG A 26 2.78 9.95 7.37
C ARG A 26 3.44 11.27 7.01
N GLU A 27 4.74 11.39 7.24
CA GLU A 27 5.52 12.56 6.83
C GLU A 27 5.74 12.62 5.31
N ASP A 28 5.40 11.55 4.58
CA ASP A 28 5.59 11.45 3.15
C ASP A 28 4.26 11.65 2.40
N ALA A 29 3.92 12.91 2.12
CA ALA A 29 2.67 13.28 1.43
C ALA A 29 2.48 12.61 0.05
N VAL A 30 3.57 12.19 -0.60
CA VAL A 30 3.50 11.52 -1.92
C VAL A 30 3.14 10.04 -1.75
N TRP A 31 3.70 9.38 -0.73
CA TRP A 31 3.63 7.92 -0.58
C TRP A 31 2.73 7.42 0.55
N TYR A 32 2.26 8.30 1.42
CA TYR A 32 1.38 7.92 2.54
C TYR A 32 0.17 7.11 2.05
N ASP A 33 -0.62 7.67 1.13
CA ASP A 33 -1.83 7.00 0.64
C ASP A 33 -1.53 5.65 -0.03
N PHE A 34 -0.38 5.56 -0.70
CA PHE A 34 0.07 4.35 -1.40
C PHE A 34 0.36 3.22 -0.39
N PHE A 35 1.23 3.48 0.59
CA PHE A 35 1.57 2.45 1.58
C PHE A 35 0.41 2.16 2.54
N TYR A 36 -0.40 3.16 2.91
CA TYR A 36 -1.60 2.93 3.70
C TYR A 36 -2.59 2.02 2.97
N THR A 37 -2.81 2.25 1.67
CA THR A 37 -3.68 1.38 0.87
C THR A 37 -3.12 -0.03 0.79
N GLU A 38 -1.82 -0.20 0.57
CA GLU A 38 -1.19 -1.53 0.57
C GLU A 38 -1.35 -2.24 1.92
N LEU A 39 -1.07 -1.55 3.03
CA LEU A 39 -1.18 -2.09 4.39
C LEU A 39 -2.60 -2.51 4.76
N THR A 40 -3.61 -1.84 4.22
CA THR A 40 -5.02 -2.10 4.54
C THR A 40 -5.72 -3.08 3.61
N THR A 41 -5.10 -3.40 2.48
CA THR A 41 -5.71 -4.24 1.43
C THR A 41 -4.86 -5.44 1.02
N GLY A 42 -3.56 -5.42 1.37
CA GLY A 42 -2.60 -6.45 1.02
C GLY A 42 -2.40 -6.61 -0.49
N LEU A 43 -2.52 -5.54 -1.28
CA LEU A 43 -2.29 -5.61 -2.71
C LEU A 43 -0.84 -5.93 -3.05
N ARG A 44 -0.60 -6.79 -4.05
CA ARG A 44 0.76 -7.01 -4.54
C ARG A 44 1.30 -5.72 -5.16
N ARG A 45 2.62 -5.53 -5.12
CA ARG A 45 3.30 -4.33 -5.65
C ARG A 45 2.82 -3.91 -7.04
N GLY A 46 2.75 -4.85 -7.98
CA GLY A 46 2.28 -4.57 -9.33
C GLY A 46 0.78 -4.24 -9.39
N GLU A 47 -0.03 -4.88 -8.55
CA GLU A 47 -1.49 -4.64 -8.46
C GLU A 47 -1.78 -3.23 -7.96
N ILE A 48 -1.13 -2.79 -6.87
CA ILE A 48 -1.33 -1.42 -6.34
C ILE A 48 -0.86 -0.35 -7.34
N CYS A 49 0.27 -0.58 -8.02
CA CYS A 49 0.75 0.32 -9.07
C CYS A 49 -0.22 0.39 -10.27
N GLY A 50 -1.03 -0.65 -10.49
CA GLY A 50 -1.97 -0.75 -11.61
C GLY A 50 -3.38 -0.22 -11.33
N LEU A 51 -3.63 0.33 -10.14
CA LEU A 51 -4.97 0.80 -9.76
C LEU A 51 -5.37 2.04 -10.54
N GLN A 52 -6.60 2.04 -11.04
CA GLN A 52 -7.21 3.18 -11.71
C GLN A 52 -8.53 3.56 -11.05
N TRP A 53 -8.92 4.83 -11.18
CA TRP A 53 -10.15 5.35 -10.57
C TRP A 53 -11.42 4.67 -11.07
N ARG A 54 -11.41 4.12 -12.29
CA ARG A 54 -12.55 3.35 -12.85
C ARG A 54 -12.80 2.02 -12.13
N ASP A 55 -11.83 1.53 -11.37
CA ASP A 55 -11.93 0.26 -10.64
C ASP A 55 -12.36 0.46 -9.17
N PHE A 56 -12.39 1.72 -8.71
CA PHE A 56 -12.76 2.09 -7.34
C PHE A 56 -14.22 2.53 -7.28
N ASP A 57 -15.01 1.74 -6.56
CA ASP A 57 -16.40 2.04 -6.22
C ASP A 57 -16.45 2.56 -4.78
N ALA A 58 -16.60 3.88 -4.66
CA ALA A 58 -16.60 4.54 -3.36
C ALA A 58 -17.92 4.38 -2.60
N ASP A 59 -19.01 4.03 -3.29
CA ASP A 59 -20.34 3.92 -2.69
C ASP A 59 -20.55 2.52 -2.12
N ASP A 60 -20.12 1.49 -2.86
CA ASP A 60 -20.12 0.11 -2.37
C ASP A 60 -18.87 -0.24 -1.53
N GLY A 61 -17.89 0.67 -1.48
CA GLY A 61 -16.62 0.45 -0.76
C GLY A 61 -15.80 -0.70 -1.35
N ARG A 62 -15.77 -0.82 -2.67
CA ARG A 62 -15.16 -1.94 -3.39
C ARG A 62 -14.05 -1.49 -4.33
N LEU A 63 -13.03 -2.34 -4.49
CA LEU A 63 -11.95 -2.13 -5.43
C LEU A 63 -11.77 -3.37 -6.31
N LYS A 64 -11.85 -3.18 -7.63
CA LYS A 64 -11.58 -4.24 -8.61
C LYS A 64 -10.08 -4.25 -8.93
N ILE A 65 -9.47 -5.43 -8.84
CA ILE A 65 -8.05 -5.61 -9.15
C ILE A 65 -7.96 -6.18 -10.56
N CYS A 66 -7.82 -5.29 -11.54
CA CYS A 66 -7.97 -5.63 -12.96
C CYS A 66 -6.64 -5.80 -13.70
N ARG A 67 -5.54 -5.26 -13.15
CA ARG A 67 -4.24 -5.23 -13.82
C ARG A 67 -3.09 -5.17 -12.82
N ALA A 68 -1.93 -5.58 -13.28
CA ALA A 68 -0.68 -5.41 -12.55
C ALA A 68 0.39 -4.80 -13.46
N VAL A 69 1.06 -3.76 -12.94
CA VAL A 69 2.20 -3.12 -13.61
C VAL A 69 3.44 -3.98 -13.39
N HIS A 70 4.10 -4.31 -14.49
CA HIS A 70 5.36 -5.01 -14.50
C HIS A 70 6.40 -4.14 -15.18
N GLU A 71 7.63 -4.26 -14.70
CA GLU A 71 8.79 -3.64 -15.32
C GLU A 71 9.52 -4.72 -16.12
N GLU A 72 9.68 -4.49 -17.42
CA GLU A 72 10.50 -5.32 -18.29
C GLU A 72 11.96 -4.86 -18.28
N ARG A 73 12.85 -5.71 -18.80
CA ARG A 73 14.26 -5.35 -19.00
C ARG A 73 14.35 -4.05 -19.81
N GLY A 74 15.05 -3.07 -19.25
CA GLY A 74 15.21 -1.74 -19.86
C GLY A 74 14.25 -0.68 -19.32
N GLY A 75 13.51 -0.94 -18.23
CA GLY A 75 12.66 0.05 -17.55
C GLY A 75 11.33 0.33 -18.27
N LYS A 76 10.96 -0.52 -19.23
CA LYS A 76 9.68 -0.42 -19.93
C LYS A 76 8.57 -0.94 -19.03
N LEU A 77 7.56 -0.11 -18.79
CA LEU A 77 6.36 -0.52 -18.08
C LEU A 77 5.42 -1.28 -19.02
N THR A 78 4.99 -2.46 -18.60
CA THR A 78 3.88 -3.18 -19.22
C THR A 78 2.78 -3.43 -18.21
N THR A 79 1.55 -3.08 -18.59
CA THR A 79 0.36 -3.41 -17.85
C THR A 79 -0.14 -4.75 -18.34
N TRP A 80 -0.07 -5.75 -17.48
CA TRP A 80 -0.68 -7.03 -17.77
C TRP A 80 -2.11 -6.98 -17.25
N ASP A 81 -3.07 -7.03 -18.16
CA ASP A 81 -4.44 -7.31 -17.77
C ASP A 81 -4.44 -8.66 -17.05
N THR A 82 -5.13 -8.78 -15.92
CA THR A 82 -5.31 -10.08 -15.25
C THR A 82 -6.28 -11.00 -16.02
N LYS A 83 -6.40 -10.81 -17.35
CA LYS A 83 -7.33 -11.42 -18.31
C LYS A 83 -6.94 -12.84 -18.72
N THR A 84 -6.45 -13.65 -17.80
CA THR A 84 -6.84 -15.06 -17.81
C THR A 84 -7.99 -15.17 -16.83
N SER A 85 -9.04 -15.89 -17.20
CA SER A 85 -10.41 -15.94 -16.64
C SER A 85 -10.56 -16.28 -15.14
N ALA A 86 -9.49 -16.17 -14.34
CA ALA A 86 -9.41 -16.39 -12.91
C ALA A 86 -8.82 -15.20 -12.09
N GLY A 87 -8.34 -14.11 -12.73
CA GLY A 87 -7.46 -13.13 -12.07
C GLY A 87 -8.07 -11.81 -11.58
N ALA A 88 -9.18 -11.34 -12.17
CA ALA A 88 -9.82 -10.11 -11.73
C ALA A 88 -10.68 -10.37 -10.49
N ARG A 89 -10.18 -9.98 -9.31
CA ARG A 89 -10.91 -10.11 -8.04
C ARG A 89 -11.38 -8.74 -7.55
N THR A 90 -12.55 -8.72 -6.91
CA THR A 90 -13.03 -7.53 -6.20
C THR A 90 -12.76 -7.72 -4.71
N ILE A 91 -12.17 -6.72 -4.07
CA ILE A 91 -11.99 -6.70 -2.62
C ILE A 91 -12.90 -5.64 -2.00
N THR A 92 -13.39 -5.92 -0.79
CA THR A 92 -14.04 -4.92 0.05
C THR A 92 -12.94 -4.12 0.76
N LEU A 93 -13.04 -2.81 0.69
CA LEU A 93 -12.10 -1.90 1.33
C LEU A 93 -12.55 -1.59 2.76
N PRO A 94 -11.61 -1.45 3.72
CA PRO A 94 -11.91 -0.84 5.01
C PRO A 94 -12.47 0.59 4.82
N PRO A 95 -13.43 1.04 5.66
CA PRO A 95 -14.02 2.39 5.52
C PRO A 95 -12.98 3.52 5.50
N SER A 96 -11.91 3.39 6.29
CA SER A 96 -10.82 4.36 6.31
C SER A 96 -10.05 4.44 4.98
N THR A 97 -9.86 3.31 4.28
CA THR A 97 -9.26 3.27 2.95
C THR A 97 -10.21 3.85 1.90
N VAL A 98 -11.53 3.63 2.02
CA VAL A 98 -12.52 4.26 1.14
C VAL A 98 -12.49 5.79 1.28
N GLU A 99 -12.49 6.30 2.51
CA GLU A 99 -12.43 7.74 2.79
C GLU A 99 -11.13 8.36 2.25
N LEU A 100 -9.99 7.72 2.51
CA LEU A 100 -8.69 8.14 2.00
C LEU A 100 -8.68 8.26 0.46
N LEU A 101 -9.14 7.22 -0.23
CA LEU A 101 -9.19 7.21 -1.69
C LEU A 101 -10.24 8.20 -2.23
N ARG A 102 -11.34 8.42 -1.52
CA ARG A 102 -12.36 9.42 -1.87
C ARG A 102 -11.79 10.84 -1.78
N GLU A 103 -11.01 11.14 -0.75
CA GLU A 103 -10.34 12.44 -0.61
C GLU A 103 -9.32 12.65 -1.73
N ARG A 104 -8.43 11.66 -1.93
CA ARG A 104 -7.43 11.69 -3.00
C ARG A 104 -8.04 11.87 -4.39
N LYS A 105 -9.22 11.28 -4.65
CA LYS A 105 -9.92 11.40 -5.93
C LYS A 105 -10.35 12.83 -6.25
N LYS A 106 -10.57 13.70 -5.25
CA LYS A 106 -10.99 15.10 -5.46
C LYS A 106 -9.96 15.92 -6.23
N SER A 107 -8.67 15.62 -6.04
CA SER A 107 -7.55 16.27 -6.72
C SER A 107 -6.93 15.41 -7.81
N ALA A 108 -7.61 14.33 -8.23
CA ALA A 108 -7.08 13.43 -9.25
C ALA A 108 -7.07 14.09 -10.63
N LEU A 109 -5.89 14.13 -11.25
CA LEU A 109 -5.69 14.68 -12.60
C LEU A 109 -5.53 13.60 -13.68
N THR A 110 -5.44 12.33 -13.27
CA THR A 110 -5.06 11.22 -14.13
C THR A 110 -5.92 9.99 -13.84
N GLU A 111 -5.88 8.99 -14.72
CA GLU A 111 -6.65 7.76 -14.52
C GLU A 111 -6.13 6.88 -13.38
N TRP A 112 -4.86 7.05 -13.00
CA TRP A 112 -4.18 6.24 -11.99
C TRP A 112 -4.48 6.74 -10.58
N ILE A 113 -4.80 5.82 -9.67
CA ILE A 113 -4.93 6.15 -8.24
C ILE A 113 -3.58 6.60 -7.69
N PHE A 114 -2.52 5.90 -8.10
CA PHE A 114 -1.14 6.20 -7.73
C PHE A 114 -0.30 6.46 -8.98
N PRO A 115 -0.32 7.70 -9.49
CA PRO A 115 0.48 8.08 -10.65
C PRO A 115 1.95 8.23 -10.28
N HIS A 116 2.83 8.11 -11.28
CA HIS A 116 4.25 8.36 -11.10
C HIS A 116 4.49 9.82 -10.69
N PRO A 117 5.27 10.10 -9.62
CA PRO A 117 5.40 11.45 -9.05
C PRO A 117 5.87 12.53 -10.03
N TRP A 118 6.69 12.15 -11.02
CA TRP A 118 7.26 13.07 -12.01
C TRP A 118 6.64 12.94 -13.41
N LYS A 119 5.76 11.96 -13.64
CA LYS A 119 5.14 11.66 -14.94
C LYS A 119 3.71 11.20 -14.71
N PRO A 120 2.80 12.10 -14.32
CA PRO A 120 1.50 11.72 -13.78
C PRO A 120 0.64 10.85 -14.72
N GLU A 121 0.90 10.94 -16.03
CA GLU A 121 0.23 10.15 -17.07
C GLU A 121 0.58 8.65 -17.00
N GLN A 122 1.65 8.30 -16.27
CA GLN A 122 2.13 6.93 -16.08
C GLN A 122 1.78 6.42 -14.68
N PRO A 123 1.56 5.12 -14.51
CA PRO A 123 1.43 4.55 -13.16
C PRO A 123 2.75 4.64 -12.41
N THR A 124 2.68 4.61 -11.08
CA THR A 124 3.87 4.42 -10.24
C THR A 124 4.65 3.20 -10.69
N HIS A 125 5.96 3.36 -10.80
CA HIS A 125 6.84 2.30 -11.23
C HIS A 125 7.10 1.32 -10.08
N PRO A 126 7.02 -0.01 -10.30
CA PRO A 126 7.20 -0.99 -9.23
C PRO A 126 8.58 -0.91 -8.56
N SER A 127 9.66 -0.60 -9.29
CA SER A 127 10.98 -0.39 -8.65
C SER A 127 11.00 0.87 -7.79
N THR A 128 10.42 1.99 -8.24
CA THR A 128 10.33 3.22 -7.44
C THR A 128 9.57 2.99 -6.15
N ALA A 129 8.45 2.26 -6.18
CA ALA A 129 7.72 1.90 -4.97
C ALA A 129 8.56 1.03 -4.01
N TYR A 130 9.37 0.12 -4.57
CA TYR A 130 10.28 -0.72 -3.78
C TYR A 130 11.44 0.08 -3.17
N ASP A 131 12.10 0.90 -3.97
CA ASP A 131 13.20 1.74 -3.51
C ASP A 131 12.73 2.72 -2.44
N ARG A 132 11.50 3.24 -2.58
CA ARG A 132 10.91 4.09 -1.55
C ARG A 132 10.64 3.32 -0.27
N LEU A 133 10.10 2.10 -0.35
CA LEU A 133 9.94 1.24 0.83
C LEU A 133 11.28 1.06 1.57
N LYS A 134 12.35 0.73 0.83
CA LYS A 134 13.69 0.56 1.41
C LYS A 134 14.20 1.83 2.09
N ALA A 135 14.00 2.99 1.47
CA ALA A 135 14.37 4.26 2.06
C ALA A 135 13.59 4.56 3.35
N LEU A 136 12.28 4.27 3.38
CA LEU A 136 11.42 4.46 4.55
C LEU A 136 11.79 3.52 5.70
N LEU A 137 12.02 2.24 5.41
CA LEU A 137 12.48 1.26 6.41
C LEU A 137 13.82 1.68 7.04
N LYS A 138 14.77 2.10 6.19
CA LYS A 138 16.06 2.61 6.68
C LYS A 138 15.89 3.85 7.56
N ARG A 139 15.04 4.79 7.16
CA ARG A 139 14.75 6.01 7.94
C ARG A 139 14.08 5.69 9.28
N ALA A 140 13.25 4.65 9.31
CA ALA A 140 12.58 4.17 10.52
C ALA A 140 13.47 3.24 11.37
N GLU A 141 14.71 2.96 10.94
CA GLU A 141 15.62 1.98 11.57
C GLU A 141 14.99 0.59 11.71
N LEU A 142 14.18 0.21 10.73
CA LEU A 142 13.43 -1.04 10.67
C LEU A 142 14.20 -2.13 9.90
N PRO A 143 13.91 -3.42 10.18
CA PRO A 143 14.50 -4.52 9.43
C PRO A 143 14.19 -4.43 7.94
N ASP A 144 15.10 -4.97 7.12
CA ASP A 144 14.95 -4.94 5.68
C ASP A 144 13.95 -5.99 5.20
N ILE A 145 12.71 -5.57 4.95
CA ILE A 145 11.65 -6.45 4.45
C ILE A 145 11.46 -6.36 2.94
N ARG A 146 10.93 -7.42 2.33
CA ARG A 146 10.45 -7.39 0.94
C ARG A 146 9.14 -6.60 0.87
N PHE A 147 8.78 -6.11 -0.32
CA PHE A 147 7.51 -5.40 -0.52
C PHE A 147 6.29 -6.23 -0.07
N HIS A 148 6.26 -7.52 -0.45
CA HIS A 148 5.22 -8.44 0.00
C HIS A 148 5.28 -8.78 1.51
N GLY A 149 6.34 -8.35 2.21
CA GLY A 149 6.43 -8.43 3.67
C GLY A 149 5.38 -7.57 4.36
N LEU A 150 4.95 -6.47 3.74
CA LEU A 150 3.85 -5.64 4.24
C LEU A 150 2.50 -6.39 4.16
N HIS A 151 2.17 -6.95 2.99
CA HIS A 151 1.06 -7.91 2.83
C HIS A 151 1.10 -9.06 3.85
N HIS A 152 2.28 -9.64 4.12
CA HIS A 152 2.39 -10.71 5.12
C HIS A 152 2.26 -10.21 6.55
N THR A 153 2.67 -8.98 6.85
CA THR A 153 2.41 -8.31 8.12
C THR A 153 0.90 -8.15 8.33
N PHE A 154 0.18 -7.62 7.34
CA PHE A 154 -1.28 -7.55 7.36
C PHE A 154 -1.94 -8.93 7.55
N ALA A 155 -1.56 -9.91 6.72
CA ALA A 155 -2.17 -11.24 6.74
C ALA A 155 -1.88 -12.00 8.04
N THR A 156 -0.66 -11.90 8.58
CA THR A 156 -0.31 -12.56 9.84
C THR A 156 -1.01 -11.90 11.02
N HIS A 157 -1.10 -10.58 11.08
CA HIS A 157 -1.87 -9.89 12.12
C HIS A 157 -3.36 -10.20 12.04
N ALA A 158 -3.94 -10.19 10.83
CA ALA A 158 -5.33 -10.56 10.61
C ALA A 158 -5.65 -12.05 10.90
N LEU A 159 -4.67 -12.96 10.84
CA LEU A 159 -4.85 -14.41 11.04
C LEU A 159 -4.43 -14.91 12.43
N ALA A 160 -3.40 -14.31 13.05
CA ALA A 160 -2.87 -14.73 14.35
C ALA A 160 -3.84 -14.43 15.50
N SER A 161 -4.82 -13.58 15.24
CA SER A 161 -5.76 -13.10 16.23
C SER A 161 -7.15 -13.16 15.59
N GLY A 162 -8.05 -14.00 16.11
CA GLY A 162 -9.49 -13.89 15.82
C GLY A 162 -10.13 -12.55 16.25
N VAL A 163 -9.30 -11.55 16.58
CA VAL A 163 -9.57 -10.22 17.13
C VAL A 163 -8.41 -9.29 16.73
N ASP A 164 -8.24 -8.88 15.46
CA ASP A 164 -7.15 -7.92 15.13
C ASP A 164 -7.32 -6.99 13.92
N VAL A 165 -8.52 -6.92 13.35
CA VAL A 165 -8.87 -5.74 12.52
C VAL A 165 -8.91 -4.47 13.38
N LYS A 166 -9.14 -4.60 14.70
CA LYS A 166 -9.20 -3.49 15.66
C LYS A 166 -7.84 -2.92 16.07
N THR A 167 -6.78 -3.72 16.20
CA THR A 167 -5.44 -3.19 16.54
C THR A 167 -4.82 -2.54 15.33
N LEU A 168 -4.93 -3.15 14.15
CA LEU A 168 -4.51 -2.49 12.91
C LEU A 168 -5.36 -1.24 12.65
N SER A 169 -6.69 -1.29 12.80
CA SER A 169 -7.53 -0.08 12.76
C SER A 169 -7.25 0.89 13.91
N GLY A 170 -6.66 0.42 15.00
CA GLY A 170 -6.24 1.21 16.15
C GLY A 170 -4.94 1.95 15.84
N ILE A 171 -3.90 1.27 15.38
CA ILE A 171 -2.64 1.85 14.88
C ILE A 171 -2.92 2.84 13.74
N LEU A 172 -3.73 2.41 12.75
CA LEU A 172 -4.13 3.24 11.61
C LEU A 172 -5.18 4.31 11.98
N GLY A 173 -5.92 4.12 13.08
CA GLY A 173 -6.98 5.04 13.54
C GLY A 173 -6.48 6.08 14.54
N HIS A 174 -5.56 5.73 15.44
CA HIS A 174 -4.82 6.63 16.34
C HIS A 174 -3.95 7.58 15.53
N THR A 175 -3.40 7.09 14.41
CA THR A 175 -2.71 7.95 13.45
C THR A 175 -3.66 8.89 12.71
N ARG A 176 -4.93 8.50 12.49
CA ARG A 176 -5.96 9.39 11.94
C ARG A 176 -6.49 10.42 12.95
N SER A 177 -6.66 10.06 14.23
CA SER A 177 -7.14 11.00 15.25
C SER A 177 -6.12 12.11 15.53
N ALA A 178 -4.82 11.83 15.47
CA ALA A 178 -3.78 12.86 15.47
C ALA A 178 -3.92 13.88 14.32
N PHE A 179 -4.49 13.50 13.17
CA PHE A 179 -4.81 14.42 12.08
C PHE A 179 -6.11 15.22 12.32
N THR A 180 -7.08 14.64 13.02
CA THR A 180 -8.35 15.33 13.33
C THR A 180 -8.18 16.40 14.41
N GLN A 181 -7.12 16.31 15.22
CA GLN A 181 -6.80 17.29 16.26
C GLN A 181 -5.98 18.49 15.76
N ASP A 182 -5.23 18.35 14.66
CA ASP A 182 -4.32 19.41 14.16
C ASP A 182 -4.77 20.09 12.85
N THR A 183 -5.95 19.76 12.30
CA THR A 183 -6.45 20.38 11.06
C THR A 183 -7.80 21.10 11.19
N TYR A 184 -8.15 21.51 12.41
CA TYR A 184 -9.19 22.53 12.63
C TYR A 184 -8.71 23.56 13.66
N PRO A 185 -8.17 24.71 13.22
CA PRO A 185 -8.28 25.91 14.04
C PRO A 185 -9.78 26.22 14.17
N HIS A 186 -10.16 26.51 15.41
CA HIS A 186 -11.48 26.96 15.81
C HIS A 186 -11.95 28.19 15.02
N HIS A 187 -13.25 28.17 14.67
CA HIS A 187 -14.11 29.30 14.26
C HIS A 187 -13.91 29.95 12.88
#